data_AF-A0A9R1R1M3-F1
#
_entry.id   AF-A0A9R1R1M3-F1
#
_cell.length_a   1.000
_cell.length_b   1.000
_cell.length_c   1.000
_cell.angle_alpha   90.00
_cell.angle_beta   90.00
_cell.angle_gamma   90.00
#
_symmetry.space_group_name_H-M   'P 1'
#
loop_
_entity.id
_entity.type
_entity.pdbx_description
1 polymer ?
#
loop_
_entity_poly.entity_id
_entity_poly.type
_entity_poly.pdbx_seq_one_letter_code
_entity_poly.pdbx_strand_id
1 'polypeptide(L)'
;MLHPLHGLHELLLLLQARSPHAALGLVFVLLVCPLLVLLVVRRLATPSTAAATARAREELLGRLPSPPSRLPVIGHLHLVGSLPHISLRDLAAKHGRDGLMLLRLGAVPTLVVSSPSAAEAVLRTHDHVFASRPYSAVTEILFYGPTDAAFSPYGEHWRQVKKIATTHLLTNKKVRSYRYAREHEKIILF
;
A
#
# COMPACT_ATOMS: atom_id res chain seq x y z
N MET A 1 7.78 -76.08 41.96
CA MET A 1 8.07 -75.68 40.57
C MET A 1 7.89 -74.17 40.47
N LEU A 2 8.94 -73.47 40.06
CA LEU A 2 9.05 -72.00 39.90
C LEU A 2 8.04 -71.51 38.83
N HIS A 3 7.31 -70.40 38.95
CA HIS A 3 7.77 -69.02 38.68
C HIS A 3 6.59 -68.03 38.90
N PRO A 4 6.72 -67.00 39.75
CA PRO A 4 5.98 -65.73 39.56
C PRO A 4 6.92 -64.54 39.34
N LEU A 5 8.23 -64.77 39.34
CA LEU A 5 9.27 -63.73 39.20
C LEU A 5 9.67 -63.44 37.73
N HIS A 6 9.12 -64.16 36.75
CA HIS A 6 9.49 -63.96 35.34
C HIS A 6 8.86 -62.67 34.75
N GLY A 7 7.62 -62.33 35.14
CA GLY A 7 6.91 -61.17 34.60
C GLY A 7 7.44 -59.82 35.09
N LEU A 8 7.97 -59.75 36.31
CA LEU A 8 8.60 -58.55 36.85
C LEU A 8 9.97 -58.29 36.21
N HIS A 9 10.72 -59.34 35.85
CA HIS A 9 11.99 -59.21 35.14
C HIS A 9 11.79 -58.74 33.69
N GLU A 10 10.75 -59.22 33.00
CA GLU A 10 10.33 -58.75 31.67
C GLU A 10 9.91 -57.27 31.67
N LEU A 11 9.20 -56.81 32.70
CA LEU A 11 8.84 -55.40 32.87
C LEU A 11 10.03 -54.50 33.18
N LEU A 12 11.01 -55.00 33.96
CA LEU A 12 12.26 -54.30 34.26
C LEU A 12 13.17 -54.24 33.02
N LEU A 13 13.19 -55.29 32.20
CA LEU A 13 13.87 -55.32 30.90
C LEU A 13 13.20 -54.39 29.89
N LEU A 14 11.88 -54.25 29.87
CA LEU A 14 11.18 -53.27 29.02
C LEU A 14 11.44 -51.82 29.45
N LEU A 15 11.65 -51.56 30.74
CA LEU A 15 12.04 -50.23 31.25
C LEU A 15 13.54 -49.93 31.00
N GLN A 16 14.41 -50.94 31.09
CA GLN A 16 15.85 -50.83 30.77
C GLN A 16 16.17 -50.86 29.26
N ALA A 17 15.28 -51.42 28.43
CA ALA A 17 15.42 -51.47 26.96
C ALA A 17 15.04 -50.16 26.27
N ARG A 18 14.41 -49.21 26.99
CA ARG A 18 14.18 -47.87 26.47
C ARG A 18 15.49 -47.10 26.60
N SER A 19 16.28 -47.17 25.53
CA SER A 19 17.61 -46.54 25.43
C SER A 19 17.58 -45.14 26.05
N PRO A 20 18.62 -44.73 26.82
CA PRO A 20 18.64 -43.43 27.50
C PRO A 20 18.39 -42.27 26.53
N HIS A 21 18.76 -42.46 25.26
CA HIS A 21 18.48 -41.55 24.15
C HIS A 21 16.98 -41.36 23.84
N ALA A 22 16.14 -42.38 24.01
CA ALA A 22 14.69 -42.30 23.81
C ALA A 22 13.97 -41.56 24.96
N ALA A 23 14.43 -41.74 26.20
CA ALA A 23 13.92 -40.98 27.35
C ALA A 23 14.32 -39.50 27.26
N LEU A 24 15.57 -39.22 26.87
CA LEU A 24 16.06 -37.87 26.60
C LEU A 24 15.30 -37.20 25.45
N GLY A 25 15.00 -37.95 24.39
CA GLY A 25 14.19 -37.48 23.27
C GLY A 25 12.77 -37.11 23.67
N LEU A 26 12.12 -37.91 24.54
CA LEU A 26 10.79 -37.61 25.06
C LEU A 26 10.77 -36.33 25.90
N VAL A 27 11.76 -36.18 26.80
CA VAL A 27 11.92 -34.97 27.63
C VAL A 27 12.18 -33.74 26.76
N PHE A 28 13.02 -33.87 25.73
CA PHE A 28 13.28 -32.82 24.77
C PHE A 28 12.01 -32.41 24.02
N VAL A 29 11.19 -33.37 23.55
CA VAL A 29 9.92 -33.08 22.88
C VAL A 29 8.93 -32.38 23.82
N LEU A 30 8.78 -32.84 25.07
CA LEU A 30 7.87 -32.24 26.03
C LEU A 30 8.27 -30.82 26.47
N LEU A 31 9.55 -30.47 26.42
CA LEU A 31 10.05 -29.14 26.77
C LEU A 31 10.07 -28.20 25.55
N VAL A 32 10.51 -28.70 24.40
CA VAL A 32 10.68 -27.90 23.17
C VAL A 32 9.34 -27.62 22.49
N CYS A 33 8.42 -28.59 22.42
CA CYS A 33 7.11 -28.38 21.78
C CYS A 33 6.28 -27.24 22.41
N PRO A 34 6.09 -27.13 23.73
CA PRO A 34 5.35 -26.02 24.31
C PRO A 34 6.08 -24.67 24.13
N LEU A 35 7.42 -24.67 24.13
CA LEU A 35 8.20 -23.46 23.85
C LEU A 35 8.01 -23.01 22.39
N LEU A 36 8.03 -23.95 21.44
CA LEU A 36 7.80 -23.69 20.01
C LEU A 36 6.37 -23.20 19.76
N VAL A 37 5.38 -23.83 20.39
CA VAL A 37 3.97 -23.40 20.35
C VAL A 37 3.81 -22.01 20.95
N LEU A 38 4.45 -21.71 22.10
CA LEU A 38 4.43 -20.38 22.71
C LEU A 38 5.09 -19.33 21.80
N LEU A 39 6.20 -19.66 21.14
CA LEU A 39 6.87 -18.76 20.18
C LEU A 39 6.01 -18.51 18.94
N VAL A 40 5.34 -19.54 18.40
CA VAL A 40 4.40 -19.41 17.28
C VAL A 40 3.20 -18.56 17.69
N VAL A 41 2.57 -18.85 18.83
CA VAL A 41 1.46 -18.05 19.37
C VAL A 41 1.88 -16.61 19.61
N ARG A 42 3.08 -16.35 20.15
CA ARG A 42 3.60 -14.99 20.31
C ARG A 42 3.83 -14.29 18.97
N ARG A 43 4.37 -14.98 17.96
CA ARG A 43 4.56 -14.42 16.59
C ARG A 43 3.21 -14.09 15.93
N LEU A 44 2.18 -14.91 16.13
CA LEU A 44 0.82 -14.66 15.64
C LEU A 44 0.08 -13.57 16.46
N ALA A 45 0.33 -13.50 17.77
CA ALA A 45 -0.35 -12.59 18.69
C ALA A 45 0.31 -11.21 18.75
N THR A 46 1.62 -11.09 18.54
CA THR A 46 2.25 -9.78 18.35
C THR A 46 1.82 -9.26 16.98
N PRO A 47 1.04 -8.17 16.91
CA PRO A 47 0.75 -7.58 15.62
C PRO A 47 2.10 -7.24 14.98
N SER A 48 2.30 -7.68 13.74
CA SER A 48 3.43 -7.23 12.94
C SER A 48 3.50 -5.70 13.01
N THR A 49 4.69 -5.13 13.09
CA THR A 49 4.88 -3.66 13.07
C THR A 49 4.16 -3.03 11.87
N ALA A 50 4.06 -3.76 10.74
CA ALA A 50 3.27 -3.38 9.57
C ALA A 50 1.75 -3.36 9.82
N ALA A 51 1.23 -4.28 10.64
CA ALA A 51 -0.19 -4.30 11.02
C ALA A 51 -0.52 -3.17 12.00
N ALA A 52 0.40 -2.85 12.91
CA ALA A 52 0.25 -1.72 13.84
C ALA A 52 0.25 -0.37 13.09
N THR A 53 1.17 -0.17 12.14
CA THR A 53 1.21 1.05 11.30
C THR A 53 0.01 1.15 10.37
N ALA A 54 -0.48 0.04 9.82
CA ALA A 54 -1.70 0.02 9.01
C ALA A 54 -2.94 0.43 9.81
N ARG A 55 -3.08 -0.05 11.06
CA ARG A 55 -4.18 0.34 11.96
C ARG A 55 -4.12 1.83 12.31
N ALA A 56 -2.94 2.33 12.70
CA ALA A 56 -2.74 3.75 12.99
C ALA A 56 -3.06 4.63 11.76
N ARG A 57 -2.67 4.18 10.56
CA ARG A 57 -3.03 4.87 9.32
C ARG A 57 -4.54 4.89 9.09
N GLU A 58 -5.23 3.78 9.30
CA GLU A 58 -6.69 3.73 9.16
C GLU A 58 -7.37 4.67 10.13
N GLU A 59 -6.90 4.73 11.38
CA GLU A 59 -7.41 5.63 12.41
C GLU A 59 -7.26 7.09 11.99
N LEU A 60 -6.08 7.49 11.48
CA LEU A 60 -5.84 8.84 10.97
C LEU A 60 -6.75 9.17 9.78
N LEU A 61 -6.90 8.24 8.84
CA LEU A 61 -7.78 8.39 7.70
C LEU A 61 -9.26 8.49 8.11
N GLY A 62 -9.68 7.80 9.17
CA GLY A 62 -11.03 7.86 9.72
C GLY A 62 -11.42 9.23 10.28
N ARG A 63 -10.46 10.13 10.52
CA ARG A 63 -10.72 11.52 10.94
C ARG A 63 -11.18 12.41 9.79
N LEU A 64 -10.96 11.98 8.54
CA LEU A 64 -11.38 12.70 7.36
C LEU A 64 -12.85 12.42 7.05
N PRO A 65 -13.61 13.42 6.56
CA PRO A 65 -14.97 13.21 6.11
C PRO A 65 -14.99 12.22 4.94
N SER A 66 -15.93 11.27 4.96
CA SER A 66 -16.10 10.25 3.92
C SER A 66 -17.59 10.03 3.70
N PRO A 67 -18.03 9.73 2.46
CA PRO A 67 -19.38 9.26 2.23
C PRO A 67 -19.67 7.99 3.06
N PRO A 68 -20.93 7.78 3.47
CA PRO A 68 -21.35 6.51 4.05
C PRO A 68 -21.26 5.37 3.00
N SER A 69 -21.56 4.14 3.40
CA SER A 69 -21.65 2.96 2.53
C SER A 69 -20.37 2.55 1.79
N ARG A 70 -19.25 2.37 2.51
CA ARG A 70 -18.07 1.67 1.96
C ARG A 70 -18.38 0.19 1.75
N LEU A 71 -18.25 -0.31 0.51
CA LEU A 71 -18.42 -1.73 0.21
C LEU A 71 -17.09 -2.51 0.36
N PRO A 72 -17.11 -3.80 0.74
CA PRO A 72 -15.92 -4.64 0.77
C PRO A 72 -15.24 -4.71 -0.61
N VAL A 73 -13.91 -4.78 -0.64
CA VAL A 73 -13.06 -4.89 -1.85
C VAL A 73 -13.09 -3.65 -2.76
N ILE A 74 -14.25 -3.22 -3.24
CA ILE A 74 -14.41 -2.11 -4.21
C ILE A 74 -14.45 -0.72 -3.54
N GLY A 75 -14.71 -0.64 -2.25
CA GLY A 75 -14.80 0.62 -1.51
C GLY A 75 -15.96 1.50 -2.00
N HIS A 76 -15.63 2.73 -2.39
CA HIS A 76 -16.54 3.77 -2.88
C HIS A 76 -16.60 3.85 -4.41
N LEU A 77 -15.98 2.90 -5.12
CA LEU A 77 -15.93 2.94 -6.59
C LEU A 77 -17.34 2.92 -7.23
N HIS A 78 -18.30 2.27 -6.56
CA HIS A 78 -19.70 2.24 -6.96
C HIS A 78 -20.41 3.61 -6.94
N LEU A 79 -19.84 4.61 -6.26
CA LEU A 79 -20.34 6.00 -6.24
C LEU A 79 -19.79 6.84 -7.40
N VAL A 80 -18.83 6.30 -8.17
CA VAL A 80 -18.15 7.00 -9.26
C VAL A 80 -18.75 6.55 -10.59
N GLY A 81 -19.48 7.43 -11.25
CA GLY A 81 -20.11 7.16 -12.55
C GLY A 81 -19.15 7.26 -13.74
N SER A 82 -19.72 7.22 -14.95
CA SER A 82 -18.99 7.33 -16.22
C SER A 82 -18.22 8.64 -16.40
N LEU A 83 -18.64 9.69 -15.68
CA LEU A 83 -17.95 10.97 -15.59
C LEU A 83 -17.42 11.16 -14.15
N PRO A 84 -16.20 10.66 -13.85
CA PRO A 84 -15.68 10.65 -12.49
C PRO A 84 -15.58 12.03 -11.87
N HIS A 85 -15.13 13.03 -12.64
CA HIS A 85 -14.97 14.40 -12.15
C HIS A 85 -16.29 15.05 -11.70
N ILE A 86 -17.41 14.74 -12.38
CA ILE A 86 -18.75 15.19 -11.98
C ILE A 86 -19.17 14.48 -10.69
N SER A 87 -19.04 13.15 -10.67
CA SER A 87 -19.40 12.34 -9.50
C SER A 87 -18.61 12.77 -8.25
N LEU A 88 -17.31 13.01 -8.40
CA LEU A 88 -16.43 13.46 -7.32
C LEU A 88 -16.79 14.87 -6.82
N ARG A 89 -17.13 15.79 -7.72
CA ARG A 89 -17.62 17.13 -7.34
C ARG A 89 -18.89 17.03 -6.50
N ASP A 90 -19.87 16.25 -6.97
CA ASP A 90 -21.17 16.14 -6.30
C ASP A 90 -21.04 15.42 -4.95
N LEU A 91 -20.19 14.39 -4.88
CA LEU A 91 -19.84 13.73 -3.62
C LEU A 91 -19.14 14.67 -2.65
N ALA A 92 -18.18 15.47 -3.12
CA ALA A 92 -17.45 16.43 -2.29
C ALA A 92 -18.37 17.56 -1.80
N ALA A 93 -19.32 18.02 -2.61
CA ALA A 93 -20.32 18.99 -2.20
C ALA A 93 -21.24 18.45 -1.09
N LYS A 94 -21.57 17.15 -1.15
CA LYS A 94 -22.48 16.51 -0.20
C LYS A 94 -21.81 16.05 1.10
N HIS A 95 -20.58 15.56 1.03
CA HIS A 95 -19.91 14.89 2.16
C HIS A 95 -18.58 15.54 2.56
N GLY A 96 -18.01 16.42 1.74
CA GLY A 96 -16.74 17.06 2.04
C GLY A 96 -16.87 18.07 3.17
N ARG A 97 -15.79 18.23 3.94
CA ARG A 97 -15.65 19.26 4.99
C ARG A 97 -14.34 20.00 4.77
N ASP A 98 -14.38 21.33 4.82
CA ASP A 98 -13.24 22.21 4.54
C ASP A 98 -12.58 21.99 3.16
N GLY A 99 -13.36 21.45 2.20
CA GLY A 99 -12.88 21.09 0.87
C GLY A 99 -12.03 19.82 0.82
N LEU A 100 -12.08 18.99 1.86
CA LEU A 100 -11.44 17.68 1.92
C LEU A 100 -12.50 16.58 2.01
N MET A 101 -12.24 15.46 1.34
CA MET A 101 -13.05 14.23 1.45
C MET A 101 -12.18 13.01 1.19
N LEU A 102 -12.31 11.98 2.01
CA LEU A 102 -11.65 10.69 1.80
C LEU A 102 -12.58 9.74 1.05
N LEU A 103 -12.05 9.13 -0.01
CA LEU A 103 -12.65 8.00 -0.70
C LEU A 103 -11.73 6.78 -0.61
N ARG A 104 -12.28 5.63 -0.97
CA ARG A 104 -11.52 4.39 -1.20
C ARG A 104 -11.89 3.87 -2.56
N LEU A 105 -10.96 3.94 -3.50
CA LEU A 105 -11.16 3.44 -4.85
C LEU A 105 -10.53 2.04 -4.89
N GLY A 106 -11.34 1.02 -4.66
CA GLY A 106 -10.85 -0.32 -4.33
C GLY A 106 -10.10 -0.33 -3.00
N ALA A 107 -8.88 -0.88 -3.00
CA ALA A 107 -7.99 -0.92 -1.84
C ALA A 107 -7.22 0.41 -1.59
N VAL A 108 -7.29 1.37 -2.53
CA VAL A 108 -6.48 2.59 -2.47
C VAL A 108 -7.26 3.72 -1.78
N PRO A 109 -6.77 4.27 -0.66
CA PRO A 109 -7.35 5.47 -0.06
C PRO A 109 -6.99 6.70 -0.92
N THR A 110 -8.00 7.50 -1.25
CA THR A 110 -7.89 8.63 -2.17
C THR A 110 -8.44 9.89 -1.50
N LEU A 111 -7.59 10.89 -1.30
CA LEU A 111 -8.01 12.20 -0.81
C LEU A 111 -8.51 13.05 -1.99
N VAL A 112 -9.75 13.51 -1.89
CA VAL A 112 -10.36 14.47 -2.81
C VAL A 112 -10.22 15.86 -2.19
N VAL A 113 -9.71 16.80 -2.99
CA VAL A 113 -9.50 18.20 -2.63
C VAL A 113 -10.37 19.06 -3.55
N SER A 114 -11.30 19.82 -2.99
CA SER A 114 -12.38 20.48 -3.73
C SER A 114 -12.61 21.95 -3.36
N SER A 115 -11.70 22.58 -2.62
CA SER A 115 -11.73 24.02 -2.33
C SER A 115 -10.40 24.69 -2.68
N PRO A 116 -10.40 26.00 -2.99
CA PRO A 116 -9.16 26.74 -3.26
C PRO A 116 -8.18 26.72 -2.09
N SER A 117 -8.65 26.87 -0.85
CA SER A 117 -7.80 26.87 0.34
C SER A 117 -7.15 25.51 0.59
N ALA A 118 -7.91 24.42 0.44
CA ALA A 118 -7.36 23.07 0.57
C ALA A 118 -6.40 22.73 -0.58
N ALA A 119 -6.68 23.20 -1.80
CA ALA A 119 -5.78 23.06 -2.94
C ALA A 119 -4.47 23.82 -2.74
N GLU A 120 -4.50 25.04 -2.21
CA GLU A 120 -3.28 25.79 -1.86
C GLU A 120 -2.46 25.05 -0.79
N ALA A 121 -3.12 24.51 0.24
CA ALA A 121 -2.44 23.75 1.29
C ALA A 121 -1.71 22.52 0.73
N VAL A 122 -2.30 21.81 -0.24
CA VAL A 122 -1.73 20.57 -0.81
C VAL A 122 -0.71 20.86 -1.92
N LEU A 123 -1.01 21.81 -2.82
CA LEU A 123 -0.23 22.05 -4.04
C LEU A 123 0.86 23.12 -3.87
N ARG A 124 0.84 23.88 -2.77
CA ARG A 124 1.83 24.93 -2.49
C ARG A 124 2.46 24.76 -1.11
N THR A 125 1.67 24.73 -0.04
CA THR A 125 2.23 24.71 1.34
C THR A 125 2.92 23.39 1.66
N HIS A 126 2.33 22.27 1.25
CA HIS A 126 2.85 20.91 1.47
C HIS A 126 3.21 20.21 0.15
N ASP A 127 3.54 20.97 -0.88
CA ASP A 127 3.79 20.49 -2.24
C ASP A 127 4.85 19.38 -2.29
N HIS A 128 5.92 19.49 -1.49
CA HIS A 128 7.00 18.52 -1.42
C HIS A 128 6.53 17.15 -0.90
N VAL A 129 5.54 17.10 -0.01
CA VAL A 129 4.98 15.84 0.52
C VAL A 129 4.14 15.14 -0.54
N PHE A 130 3.42 15.91 -1.36
CA PHE A 130 2.51 15.42 -2.40
C PHE A 130 3.14 15.42 -3.81
N ALA A 131 4.45 15.67 -3.92
CA ALA A 131 5.13 15.81 -5.19
C ALA A 131 5.15 14.50 -5.99
N SER A 132 5.32 13.38 -5.30
CA SER A 132 5.37 12.05 -5.92
C SER A 132 3.98 11.49 -6.22
N ARG A 133 3.88 10.67 -7.28
CA ARG A 133 2.65 9.94 -7.62
C ARG A 133 2.65 8.54 -7.01
N PRO A 134 1.49 8.01 -6.61
CA PRO A 134 1.36 6.60 -6.25
C PRO A 134 1.76 5.69 -7.42
N TYR A 135 2.24 4.48 -7.11
CA TYR A 135 2.52 3.47 -8.12
C TYR A 135 1.29 3.18 -8.97
N SER A 136 1.51 3.03 -10.27
CA SER A 136 0.49 2.69 -11.26
C SER A 136 1.05 1.65 -12.22
N ALA A 137 0.38 0.51 -12.34
CA ALA A 137 0.74 -0.52 -13.32
C ALA A 137 0.64 0.01 -14.76
N VAL A 138 -0.26 0.97 -15.01
CA VAL A 138 -0.39 1.63 -16.31
C VAL A 138 0.88 2.43 -16.62
N THR A 139 1.44 3.12 -15.63
CA THR A 139 2.71 3.84 -15.78
C THR A 139 3.83 2.86 -16.10
N GLU A 140 3.92 1.77 -15.33
CA GLU A 140 4.94 0.73 -15.54
C GLU A 140 4.93 0.18 -16.97
N ILE A 141 3.75 -0.17 -17.47
CA ILE A 141 3.59 -0.84 -18.77
C ILE A 141 3.68 0.14 -19.94
N LEU A 142 2.93 1.26 -19.90
CA LEU A 142 2.83 2.16 -21.05
C LEU A 142 4.00 3.15 -21.17
N PHE A 143 4.66 3.47 -20.06
CA PHE A 143 5.74 4.45 -20.02
C PHE A 143 7.11 3.82 -19.74
N TYR A 144 7.20 2.48 -19.75
CA TYR A 144 8.43 1.72 -19.47
C TYR A 144 9.03 2.06 -18.10
N GLY A 145 8.16 2.16 -17.09
CA GLY A 145 8.50 2.57 -15.74
C GLY A 145 8.45 4.08 -15.51
N PRO A 146 8.43 4.53 -14.23
CA PRO A 146 8.24 5.92 -13.87
C PRO A 146 9.55 6.75 -13.97
N THR A 147 10.02 6.99 -15.18
CA THR A 147 11.25 7.77 -15.45
C THR A 147 11.00 9.10 -16.15
N ASP A 148 9.76 9.34 -16.58
CA ASP A 148 9.36 10.55 -17.29
C ASP A 148 9.06 11.74 -16.35
N ALA A 149 8.82 12.91 -16.93
CA ALA A 149 8.57 14.14 -16.17
C ALA A 149 7.23 14.15 -15.39
N ALA A 150 6.27 13.31 -15.77
CA ALA A 150 4.91 13.30 -15.24
C ALA A 150 4.72 12.26 -14.12
N PHE A 151 5.32 11.07 -14.24
CA PHE A 151 5.11 9.98 -13.29
C PHE A 151 6.34 9.61 -12.44
N SER A 152 7.53 10.13 -12.74
CA SER A 152 8.71 9.84 -11.92
C SER A 152 8.55 10.38 -10.49
N PRO A 153 8.94 9.59 -9.45
CA PRO A 153 8.95 10.07 -8.08
C PRO A 153 9.81 11.33 -7.95
N TYR A 154 9.41 12.22 -7.06
CA TYR A 154 10.17 13.43 -6.80
C TYR A 154 11.57 13.10 -6.25
N GLY A 155 12.58 13.67 -6.89
CA GLY A 155 13.99 13.43 -6.59
C GLY A 155 14.88 14.15 -7.59
N GLU A 156 16.19 13.93 -7.50
CA GLU A 156 17.18 14.58 -8.38
C GLU A 156 16.91 14.32 -9.86
N HIS A 157 16.60 13.07 -10.23
CA HIS A 157 16.25 12.70 -11.62
C HIS A 157 15.09 13.54 -12.15
N TRP A 158 13.97 13.58 -11.42
CA TRP A 158 12.81 14.37 -11.81
C TRP A 158 13.14 15.87 -11.92
N ARG A 159 13.94 16.42 -11.01
CA ARG A 159 14.36 17.83 -11.05
C ARG A 159 15.18 18.13 -12.31
N GLN A 160 16.10 17.23 -12.68
CA GLN A 160 16.92 17.36 -13.89
C GLN A 160 16.07 17.30 -15.16
N VAL A 161 15.18 16.31 -15.28
CA VAL A 161 14.25 16.18 -16.42
C VAL A 161 13.37 17.43 -16.53
N LYS A 162 12.80 17.90 -15.41
CA LYS A 162 11.99 19.13 -15.39
C LYS A 162 12.80 20.35 -15.83
N LYS A 163 14.05 20.50 -15.36
CA LYS A 163 14.94 21.60 -15.75
C LYS A 163 15.23 21.59 -17.25
N ILE A 164 15.50 20.42 -17.83
CA ILE A 164 15.73 20.29 -19.28
C ILE A 164 14.48 20.72 -20.05
N ALA A 165 13.31 20.21 -19.66
CA ALA A 165 12.05 20.52 -20.30
C ALA A 165 11.73 22.02 -20.25
N THR A 166 11.81 22.66 -19.08
CA THR A 166 11.48 24.08 -18.93
C THR A 166 12.51 25.01 -19.57
N THR A 167 13.80 24.67 -19.52
CA THR A 167 14.89 25.54 -19.99
C THR A 167 15.13 25.42 -21.49
N HIS A 168 14.87 24.26 -22.09
CA HIS A 168 15.26 23.99 -23.47
C HIS A 168 14.12 23.62 -24.41
N LEU A 169 13.02 23.06 -23.91
CA LEU A 169 11.91 22.57 -24.76
C LEU A 169 10.70 23.51 -24.72
N LEU A 170 10.30 23.94 -23.53
CA LEU A 170 9.05 24.68 -23.29
C LEU A 170 9.26 26.19 -23.07
N THR A 171 10.35 26.75 -23.59
CA THR A 171 10.60 28.19 -23.51
C THR A 171 9.70 28.96 -24.47
N ASN A 172 9.37 30.22 -24.14
CA ASN A 172 8.62 31.11 -25.04
C ASN A 172 9.25 31.19 -26.45
N LYS A 173 10.58 31.21 -26.54
CA LYS A 173 11.31 31.23 -27.83
C LYS A 173 11.05 29.96 -28.64
N LYS A 174 11.17 28.78 -28.03
CA LYS A 174 10.89 27.49 -28.68
C LYS A 174 9.42 27.35 -29.06
N VAL A 175 8.51 27.69 -28.15
CA VAL A 175 7.07 27.64 -28.43
C VAL A 175 6.73 28.52 -29.64
N ARG A 176 7.31 29.71 -29.76
CA ARG A 176 7.14 30.59 -30.93
C ARG A 176 7.79 30.04 -32.20
N SER A 177 8.99 29.43 -32.11
CA SER A 177 9.64 28.87 -33.30
C SER A 177 8.84 27.72 -33.93
N TYR A 178 8.10 26.94 -33.14
CA TYR A 178 7.22 25.88 -33.65
C TYR A 178 5.85 26.38 -34.15
N ARG A 179 5.61 27.69 -34.20
CA ARG A 179 4.32 28.25 -34.63
C ARG A 179 3.96 27.80 -36.05
N TYR A 180 4.89 27.93 -36.99
CA TYR A 180 4.65 27.59 -38.40
C TYR A 180 4.27 26.11 -38.57
N ALA A 181 5.00 25.20 -37.91
CA ALA A 181 4.69 23.78 -37.93
C ALA A 181 3.27 23.50 -37.42
N ARG A 182 2.88 24.08 -36.28
CA ARG A 182 1.51 23.93 -35.73
C ARG A 182 0.43 24.53 -36.63
N GLU A 183 0.72 25.62 -37.34
CA GLU A 183 -0.22 26.22 -38.30
C GLU A 183 -0.36 25.34 -39.55
N HIS A 184 0.72 24.71 -40.01
CA HIS A 184 0.68 23.78 -41.14
C HIS A 184 -0.06 22.49 -40.82
N GLU A 185 0.14 21.89 -39.65
CA GLU A 185 -0.60 20.70 -39.22
C GLU A 185 -2.11 20.94 -39.19
N LYS A 186 -2.55 22.14 -38.78
CA LYS A 186 -3.98 22.50 -38.82
C LYS A 186 -4.56 22.53 -40.22
N ILE A 187 -3.75 22.91 -41.22
CA ILE A 187 -4.18 22.95 -42.63
C ILE A 187 -4.22 21.52 -43.22
N ILE A 188 -3.44 20.59 -42.68
CA ILE A 188 -3.37 19.20 -43.18
C ILE A 188 -4.45 18.31 -42.53
N LEU A 189 -4.88 18.62 -41.31
CA LEU A 189 -5.84 17.82 -40.53
C LEU A 189 -7.31 18.22 -40.70
N PHE A 190 -7.61 19.22 -41.53
CA PHE A 190 -8.95 19.69 -41.89
C PHE A 190 -9.02 20.02 -43.37
#